data_AF-A0A352NDQ2-F1
#
_entry.id   AF-A0A352NDQ2-F1
#
_cell.length_a   1.000
_cell.length_b   1.000
_cell.length_c   1.000
_cell.angle_alpha   90.00
_cell.angle_beta   90.00
_cell.angle_gamma   90.00
#
_symmetry.space_group_name_H-M   'P 1'
#
loop_
_entity.id
_entity.type
_entity.pdbx_description
1 polymer ?
#
loop_
_entity_poly.entity_id
_entity_poly.type
_entity_poly.pdbx_seq_one_letter_code
_entity_poly.pdbx_strand_id
1 'polypeptide(L)'
;RVVNQFEVEYVNNGKKETRRPDVLLYVNGMPLCIIELKNPSDANATVYDAWEQIYIRYWRDIPHLLHYCPLACISDGVKTRLGAVRTPYEHFYAWRRVNEGDKVSTMPFDELQTMVKGVYSPARFLEIFRDYIHFQDEIYDYDEKEVVCRYPQFFAARLLKQSIINAITTQSGKGGTYFGATGCGKTYTMAFLARQLSLRCTDIPEIGSPTIIMIVDREELQKQGAKLFTKSKEFLNLGEVTVVPSRKVLREELGLRKSGGFYICTIQKFC
;
A
#
# COMPACT_ATOMS: atom_id res chain seq x y z
N ARG A 1 -12.80 1.65 -16.38
CA ARG A 1 -13.61 2.74 -17.01
C ARG A 1 -13.33 4.02 -16.25
N VAL A 2 -13.19 5.14 -16.96
CA VAL A 2 -13.06 6.47 -16.35
C VAL A 2 -14.42 7.18 -16.52
N VAL A 3 -14.94 7.77 -15.44
CA VAL A 3 -16.19 8.54 -15.47
C VAL A 3 -15.90 9.91 -14.89
N ASN A 4 -16.28 10.96 -15.61
CA ASN A 4 -16.06 12.33 -15.20
C ASN A 4 -17.36 12.92 -14.65
N GLN A 5 -17.24 13.74 -13.60
CA GLN A 5 -18.34 14.58 -13.09
C GLN A 5 -19.61 13.76 -12.78
N PHE A 6 -19.43 12.59 -12.16
CA PHE A 6 -20.53 11.68 -11.81
C PHE A 6 -21.32 12.25 -10.63
N GLU A 7 -22.63 12.43 -10.78
CA GLU A 7 -23.48 12.90 -9.69
C GLU A 7 -23.84 11.76 -8.74
N VAL A 8 -23.65 12.02 -7.45
CA VAL A 8 -23.99 11.09 -6.37
C VAL A 8 -24.97 11.80 -5.45
N GLU A 9 -26.20 11.28 -5.40
CA GLU A 9 -27.24 11.79 -4.51
C GLU A 9 -26.95 11.38 -3.06
N TYR A 10 -27.23 12.28 -2.13
CA TYR A 10 -27.26 12.00 -0.70
C TYR A 10 -28.39 12.78 -0.02
N VAL A 11 -28.70 12.42 1.22
CA VAL A 11 -29.72 13.09 2.02
C VAL A 11 -29.04 13.90 3.12
N ASN A 12 -29.29 15.20 3.13
CA ASN A 12 -28.82 16.14 4.14
C ASN A 12 -30.02 16.79 4.83
N ASN A 13 -30.23 16.52 6.13
CA ASN A 13 -31.37 17.04 6.90
C ASN A 13 -32.74 16.85 6.18
N GLY A 14 -32.95 15.67 5.59
CA GLY A 14 -34.19 15.32 4.88
C GLY A 14 -34.32 15.91 3.46
N LYS A 15 -33.34 16.68 2.98
CA LYS A 15 -33.30 17.20 1.60
C LYS A 15 -32.34 16.38 0.75
N LYS A 16 -32.73 16.09 -0.49
CA LYS A 16 -31.84 15.51 -1.48
C LYS A 16 -30.84 16.57 -1.95
N GLU A 17 -29.56 16.23 -1.86
CA GLU A 17 -28.45 17.02 -2.37
C GLU A 17 -27.54 16.13 -3.22
N THR A 18 -26.61 16.74 -3.96
CA THR A 18 -25.69 16.01 -4.83
C THR A 18 -24.24 16.40 -4.55
N ARG A 19 -23.34 15.42 -4.54
CA ARG A 19 -21.91 15.61 -4.72
C ARG A 19 -21.51 15.17 -6.12
N ARG A 20 -20.44 15.77 -6.64
CA ARG A 20 -19.97 15.52 -8.00
C ARG A 20 -18.45 15.44 -8.00
N PRO A 21 -17.88 14.26 -7.72
CA PRO A 21 -16.46 14.02 -7.90
C PRO A 21 -16.03 14.28 -9.34
N ASP A 22 -14.84 14.84 -9.53
CA ASP A 22 -14.32 15.23 -10.83
C ASP A 22 -14.06 14.02 -11.71
N VAL A 23 -13.39 13.00 -11.18
CA VAL A 23 -13.15 11.74 -11.88
C VAL A 23 -13.24 10.54 -10.93
N LEU A 24 -13.93 9.50 -11.39
CA LEU A 24 -14.00 8.18 -10.75
C LEU A 24 -13.42 7.10 -11.66
N LEU A 25 -12.55 6.25 -11.09
CA LEU A 25 -11.98 5.09 -11.77
C LEU A 25 -12.71 3.82 -11.36
N TYR A 26 -13.36 3.18 -12.32
CA TYR A 26 -14.10 1.94 -12.11
C TYR A 26 -13.37 0.72 -12.65
N VAL A 27 -13.38 -0.36 -11.86
CA VAL A 27 -12.96 -1.70 -12.27
C VAL A 27 -14.13 -2.65 -12.01
N ASN A 28 -14.59 -3.35 -13.05
CA ASN A 28 -15.73 -4.29 -12.96
C ASN A 28 -16.98 -3.72 -12.27
N GLY A 29 -17.25 -2.42 -12.46
CA GLY A 29 -18.40 -1.72 -11.85
C GLY A 29 -18.16 -1.16 -10.45
N MET A 30 -17.04 -1.48 -9.79
CA MET A 30 -16.68 -0.92 -8.49
C MET A 30 -15.84 0.36 -8.64
N PRO A 31 -16.16 1.47 -7.94
CA PRO A 31 -15.33 2.66 -7.92
C PRO A 31 -14.12 2.40 -7.03
N LEU A 32 -12.91 2.36 -7.59
CA LEU A 32 -11.70 2.02 -6.82
C LEU A 32 -10.80 3.22 -6.53
N CYS A 33 -10.97 4.31 -7.28
CA CYS A 33 -10.25 5.55 -7.02
C CYS A 33 -11.10 6.78 -7.37
N ILE A 34 -11.06 7.77 -6.47
CA ILE A 34 -11.64 9.09 -6.65
C ILE A 34 -10.51 10.09 -6.87
N ILE A 35 -10.66 10.96 -7.86
CA ILE A 35 -9.67 11.97 -8.22
C ILE A 35 -10.34 13.33 -8.19
N GLU A 36 -9.79 14.25 -7.39
CA GLU A 36 -10.21 15.64 -7.36
C GLU A 36 -9.15 16.58 -7.91
N LEU A 37 -9.62 17.49 -8.75
CA LEU A 37 -8.83 18.42 -9.53
C LEU A 37 -9.15 19.85 -9.11
N LYS A 38 -8.12 20.68 -9.02
CA LYS A 38 -8.24 22.13 -8.80
C LYS A 38 -7.68 22.89 -9.98
N ASN A 39 -8.15 24.13 -10.11
CA ASN A 39 -7.75 25.00 -11.21
C ASN A 39 -6.27 25.41 -11.04
N PRO A 40 -5.37 25.03 -11.96
CA PRO A 40 -3.96 25.40 -11.86
C PRO A 40 -3.70 26.91 -11.95
N SER A 41 -4.67 27.69 -12.44
CA SER A 41 -4.58 29.15 -12.54
C SER A 41 -5.07 29.89 -11.28
N ASP A 42 -5.66 29.19 -10.31
CA ASP A 42 -6.11 29.78 -9.05
C ASP A 42 -5.16 29.41 -7.91
N ALA A 43 -4.42 30.39 -7.41
CA ALA A 43 -3.42 30.19 -6.34
C ALA A 43 -4.04 29.74 -5.01
N ASN A 44 -5.34 29.94 -4.81
CA ASN A 44 -6.05 29.51 -3.60
C ASN A 44 -6.70 28.13 -3.75
N ALA A 45 -6.72 27.56 -4.97
CA ALA A 45 -7.29 26.25 -5.23
C ALA A 45 -6.19 25.18 -5.22
N THR A 46 -5.83 24.72 -4.03
CA THR A 46 -4.67 23.87 -3.79
C THR A 46 -5.03 22.38 -3.71
N VAL A 47 -4.02 21.51 -3.79
CA VAL A 47 -4.19 20.08 -3.44
C VAL A 47 -4.81 19.85 -2.05
N TYR A 48 -4.65 20.77 -1.09
CA TYR A 48 -5.25 20.65 0.23
C TYR A 48 -6.78 20.82 0.16
N ASP A 49 -7.29 21.74 -0.66
CA ASP A 49 -8.73 21.91 -0.88
C ASP A 49 -9.37 20.67 -1.53
N ALA A 50 -8.63 20.01 -2.43
CA ALA A 50 -9.04 18.72 -3.00
C ALA A 50 -9.07 17.62 -1.93
N TRP A 51 -8.08 17.60 -1.04
CA TRP A 51 -8.06 16.66 0.09
C TRP A 51 -9.23 16.90 1.05
N GLU A 52 -9.50 18.14 1.46
CA GLU A 52 -10.64 18.45 2.35
C GLU A 52 -11.98 18.06 1.73
N GLN A 53 -12.11 18.23 0.41
CA GLN A 53 -13.30 17.82 -0.33
C GLN A 53 -13.54 16.31 -0.22
N ILE A 54 -12.51 15.48 -0.42
CA ILE A 54 -12.62 14.02 -0.28
C ILE A 54 -12.77 13.61 1.19
N TYR A 55 -11.82 14.00 2.04
CA TYR A 55 -11.65 13.51 3.40
C TYR A 55 -12.74 13.97 4.36
N ILE A 56 -13.22 15.22 4.20
CA ILE A 56 -14.22 15.81 5.10
C ILE A 56 -15.60 15.77 4.44
N ARG A 57 -15.76 16.41 3.28
CA ARG A 57 -17.09 16.68 2.71
C ARG A 57 -17.68 15.42 2.10
N TYR A 58 -16.94 14.73 1.23
CA TYR A 58 -17.43 13.54 0.57
C TYR A 58 -17.55 12.36 1.53
N TRP A 59 -16.64 12.24 2.50
CA TRP A 59 -16.80 11.25 3.55
C TRP A 59 -18.06 11.46 4.38
N ARG A 60 -18.40 12.71 4.71
CA ARG A 60 -19.65 13.03 5.41
C ARG A 60 -20.88 12.77 4.55
N ASP A 61 -20.84 13.18 3.29
CA ASP A 61 -22.04 13.28 2.46
C ASP A 61 -22.31 12.01 1.64
N ILE A 62 -21.28 11.39 1.10
CA ILE A 62 -21.36 10.20 0.24
C ILE A 62 -20.47 9.04 0.73
N PRO A 63 -20.51 8.65 2.03
CA PRO A 63 -19.67 7.57 2.55
C PRO A 63 -19.95 6.23 1.84
N HIS A 64 -21.20 6.01 1.41
CA HIS A 64 -21.60 4.83 0.65
C HIS A 64 -20.84 4.64 -0.68
N LEU A 65 -20.32 5.72 -1.28
CA LEU A 65 -19.39 5.64 -2.42
C LEU A 65 -17.97 5.33 -1.91
N LEU A 66 -17.52 6.05 -0.90
CA LEU A 66 -16.12 6.01 -0.45
C LEU A 66 -15.72 4.72 0.27
N HIS A 67 -16.67 3.99 0.88
CA HIS A 67 -16.41 2.66 1.46
C HIS A 67 -15.86 1.64 0.44
N TYR A 68 -16.18 1.79 -0.84
CA TYR A 68 -15.67 0.90 -1.89
C TYR A 68 -14.50 1.49 -2.68
N CYS A 69 -14.16 2.76 -2.42
CA CYS A 69 -13.24 3.56 -3.21
C CYS A 69 -12.05 4.01 -2.34
N PRO A 70 -11.16 3.09 -1.95
CA PRO A 70 -10.13 3.38 -0.95
C PRO A 70 -9.08 4.38 -1.44
N LEU A 71 -8.78 4.43 -2.74
CA LEU A 71 -7.73 5.30 -3.28
C LEU A 71 -8.26 6.71 -3.57
N ALA A 72 -7.48 7.71 -3.16
CA ALA A 72 -7.73 9.12 -3.44
C ALA A 72 -6.55 9.74 -4.18
N CYS A 73 -6.83 10.47 -5.26
CA CYS A 73 -5.88 11.29 -5.96
C CYS A 73 -6.30 12.75 -5.87
N ILE A 74 -5.38 13.63 -5.52
CA ILE A 74 -5.63 15.07 -5.43
C ILE A 74 -4.64 15.79 -6.32
N SER A 75 -5.12 16.74 -7.12
CA SER A 75 -4.26 17.50 -8.03
C SER A 75 -4.69 18.96 -8.15
N ASP A 76 -3.73 19.87 -8.20
CA ASP A 76 -3.93 21.26 -8.62
C ASP A 76 -3.30 21.54 -10.00
N GLY A 77 -2.98 20.48 -10.75
CA GLY A 77 -2.29 20.55 -12.04
C GLY A 77 -0.77 20.69 -11.97
N VAL A 78 -0.22 21.15 -10.83
CA VAL A 78 1.24 21.23 -10.57
C VAL A 78 1.67 20.16 -9.57
N LYS A 79 0.97 20.03 -8.46
CA LYS A 79 1.15 18.98 -7.46
C LYS A 79 0.06 17.95 -7.66
N THR A 80 0.44 16.68 -7.63
CA THR A 80 -0.47 15.54 -7.70
C THR A 80 -0.07 14.51 -6.65
N ARG A 81 -0.99 14.18 -5.74
CA ARG A 81 -0.71 13.28 -4.62
C ARG A 81 -1.68 12.10 -4.60
N LEU A 82 -1.18 10.96 -4.14
CA LEU A 82 -1.92 9.73 -3.93
C LEU A 82 -1.94 9.41 -2.44
N GLY A 83 -3.11 9.02 -1.94
CA GLY A 83 -3.34 8.55 -0.57
C GLY A 83 -4.61 7.69 -0.51
N ALA A 84 -5.09 7.38 0.70
CA ALA A 84 -6.41 6.80 0.88
C ALA A 84 -7.44 7.88 1.23
N VAL A 85 -8.72 7.63 0.96
CA VAL A 85 -9.83 8.56 1.24
C VAL A 85 -9.95 8.95 2.71
N ARG A 86 -9.44 8.11 3.62
CA ARG A 86 -9.46 8.27 5.08
C ARG A 86 -8.11 8.55 5.71
N THR A 87 -7.09 8.87 4.91
CA THR A 87 -5.76 9.20 5.44
C THR A 87 -5.57 10.72 5.62
N PRO A 88 -4.92 11.16 6.71
CA PRO A 88 -4.47 12.55 6.86
C PRO A 88 -3.63 13.07 5.68
N TYR A 89 -3.69 14.37 5.43
CA TYR A 89 -3.06 15.03 4.27
C TYR A 89 -1.53 14.80 4.19
N GLU A 90 -0.84 14.74 5.32
CA GLU A 90 0.61 14.49 5.40
C GLU A 90 1.04 13.10 4.86
N HIS A 91 0.07 12.22 4.63
CA HIS A 91 0.24 10.90 4.06
C HIS A 91 -0.16 10.80 2.58
N PHE A 92 -0.47 11.93 1.95
CA PHE A 92 -0.63 12.03 0.50
C PHE A 92 0.73 12.30 -0.16
N TYR A 93 1.21 11.34 -0.95
CA TYR A 93 2.56 11.38 -1.52
C TYR A 93 2.54 11.56 -3.04
N ALA A 94 3.57 12.26 -3.54
CA ALA A 94 3.80 12.36 -4.97
C ALA A 94 4.33 11.03 -5.53
N TRP A 95 3.90 10.68 -6.74
CA TRP A 95 4.48 9.58 -7.51
C TRP A 95 5.43 10.15 -8.57
N ARG A 96 6.75 9.99 -8.35
CA ARG A 96 7.78 10.77 -9.08
C ARG A 96 8.53 10.00 -10.16
N ARG A 97 8.19 8.74 -10.41
CA ARG A 97 8.83 7.91 -11.44
C ARG A 97 7.81 7.03 -12.15
N VAL A 98 7.92 6.91 -13.47
CA VAL A 98 7.07 5.97 -14.22
C VAL A 98 7.66 4.56 -14.13
N ASN A 99 8.97 4.43 -14.27
CA ASN A 99 9.70 3.19 -14.22
C ASN A 99 10.85 3.27 -13.20
N GLU A 100 11.41 2.10 -12.91
CA GLU A 100 12.64 1.99 -12.14
C GLU A 100 13.79 2.69 -12.90
N GLY A 101 14.74 3.30 -12.18
CA GLY A 101 15.84 4.06 -12.79
C GLY A 101 15.48 5.44 -13.37
N ASP A 102 14.21 5.77 -13.58
CA ASP A 102 13.81 7.06 -14.15
C ASP A 102 14.35 8.24 -13.32
N LYS A 103 14.85 9.27 -14.03
CA LYS A 103 15.19 10.54 -13.41
C LYS A 103 13.91 11.23 -12.93
N VAL A 104 13.97 11.80 -11.74
CA VAL A 104 12.85 12.60 -11.22
C VAL A 104 12.83 13.91 -12.01
N SER A 105 11.73 14.17 -12.70
CA SER A 105 11.55 15.44 -13.40
C SER A 105 11.39 16.59 -12.39
N THR A 106 11.89 17.76 -12.77
CA THR A 106 11.75 19.03 -12.03
C THR A 106 10.68 19.93 -12.63
N MET A 107 10.05 19.54 -13.75
CA MET A 107 9.05 20.36 -14.42
C MET A 107 7.69 20.29 -13.68
N PRO A 108 6.98 21.42 -13.49
CA PRO A 108 5.74 21.48 -12.73
C PRO A 108 4.65 20.48 -13.18
N PHE A 109 4.40 20.37 -14.49
CA PHE A 109 3.31 19.54 -15.03
C PHE A 109 3.66 18.06 -15.16
N ASP A 110 4.94 17.70 -15.02
CA ASP A 110 5.38 16.32 -15.17
C ASP A 110 4.91 15.44 -14.03
N GLU A 111 4.60 16.02 -12.86
CA GLU A 111 4.15 15.25 -11.71
C GLU A 111 2.79 14.58 -11.97
N LEU A 112 1.84 15.30 -12.59
CA LEU A 112 0.55 14.74 -12.99
C LEU A 112 0.73 13.64 -14.05
N GLN A 113 1.52 13.90 -15.08
CA GLN A 113 1.77 12.90 -16.12
C GLN A 113 2.46 11.65 -15.55
N THR A 114 3.40 11.86 -14.62
CA THR A 114 4.12 10.79 -13.95
C THR A 114 3.20 10.00 -13.03
N MET A 115 2.25 10.63 -12.33
CA MET A 115 1.21 9.93 -11.58
C MET A 115 0.34 9.09 -12.52
N VAL A 116 -0.14 9.65 -13.64
CA VAL A 116 -1.01 8.95 -14.59
C VAL A 116 -0.32 7.73 -15.20
N LYS A 117 0.88 7.91 -15.75
CA LYS A 117 1.66 6.80 -16.33
C LYS A 117 2.16 5.84 -15.23
N GLY A 118 2.48 6.41 -14.07
CA GLY A 118 3.15 5.78 -12.93
C GLY A 118 2.26 4.94 -12.04
N VAL A 119 0.96 5.24 -11.97
CA VAL A 119 -0.01 4.57 -11.10
C VAL A 119 -1.20 4.04 -11.91
N TYR A 120 -1.75 4.87 -12.80
CA TYR A 120 -3.05 4.61 -13.43
C TYR A 120 -2.98 3.85 -14.77
N SER A 121 -1.83 3.30 -15.16
CA SER A 121 -1.83 2.28 -16.20
C SER A 121 -2.60 1.05 -15.72
N PRO A 122 -3.49 0.43 -16.52
CA PRO A 122 -4.44 -0.57 -16.02
C PRO A 122 -3.81 -1.71 -15.21
N ALA A 123 -2.71 -2.27 -15.69
CA ALA A 123 -2.00 -3.34 -15.00
C ALA A 123 -1.45 -2.90 -13.64
N ARG A 124 -0.87 -1.70 -13.57
CA ARG A 124 -0.25 -1.19 -12.35
C ARG A 124 -1.28 -0.70 -11.34
N PHE A 125 -2.36 -0.09 -11.80
CA PHE A 125 -3.46 0.31 -10.93
C PHE A 125 -4.05 -0.90 -10.20
N LEU A 126 -4.30 -1.99 -10.95
CA LEU A 126 -4.77 -3.25 -10.38
C LEU A 126 -3.76 -3.86 -9.40
N GLU A 127 -2.47 -3.82 -9.74
CA GLU A 127 -1.42 -4.31 -8.85
C GLU A 127 -1.36 -3.50 -7.54
N ILE A 128 -1.36 -2.15 -7.64
CA ILE A 128 -1.32 -1.26 -6.49
C ILE A 128 -2.53 -1.48 -5.60
N PHE A 129 -3.73 -1.47 -6.19
CA PHE A 129 -4.97 -1.69 -5.46
C PHE A 129 -4.99 -3.03 -4.74
N ARG A 130 -4.59 -4.09 -5.43
CA ARG A 130 -4.67 -5.47 -4.93
C ARG A 130 -3.62 -5.80 -3.87
N ASP A 131 -2.41 -5.26 -4.00
CA ASP A 131 -1.25 -5.73 -3.22
C ASP A 131 -0.50 -4.65 -2.44
N TYR A 132 -0.78 -3.36 -2.68
CA TYR A 132 -0.03 -2.25 -2.12
C TYR A 132 -0.88 -1.23 -1.36
N ILE A 133 -2.07 -1.64 -0.94
CA ILE A 133 -2.86 -0.97 0.09
C ILE A 133 -2.88 -1.89 1.30
N HIS A 134 -2.20 -1.48 2.36
CA HIS A 134 -2.22 -2.22 3.62
C HIS A 134 -3.50 -1.85 4.39
N PHE A 135 -4.24 -2.88 4.79
CA PHE A 135 -5.37 -2.79 5.70
C PHE A 135 -4.97 -3.46 7.01
N GLN A 136 -5.26 -2.80 8.13
CA GLN A 136 -5.10 -3.38 9.45
C GLN A 136 -6.25 -4.37 9.73
N ASP A 137 -5.95 -5.51 10.35
CA ASP A 137 -6.99 -6.49 10.71
C ASP A 137 -8.00 -5.85 11.70
N GLU A 138 -9.31 -6.01 11.41
CA GLU A 138 -10.44 -5.35 12.08
C GLU A 138 -10.47 -5.56 13.60
N ILE A 139 -9.98 -6.71 14.09
CA ILE A 139 -10.00 -7.09 15.51
C ILE A 139 -9.19 -6.16 16.42
N TYR A 140 -8.37 -5.26 15.85
CA TYR A 140 -7.43 -4.42 16.61
C TYR A 140 -7.75 -2.93 16.61
N ASP A 141 -8.57 -2.44 15.69
CA ASP A 141 -8.99 -1.03 15.59
C ASP A 141 -10.24 -0.94 14.71
N TYR A 142 -11.30 -0.30 15.22
CA TYR A 142 -12.48 0.03 14.40
C TYR A 142 -12.21 1.24 13.49
N ASP A 143 -11.19 2.06 13.81
CA ASP A 143 -10.67 3.03 12.85
C ASP A 143 -9.77 2.28 11.86
N GLU A 144 -10.38 1.73 10.81
CA GLU A 144 -9.66 1.21 9.64
C GLU A 144 -8.67 2.28 9.15
N LYS A 145 -7.38 1.92 9.15
CA LYS A 145 -6.30 2.77 8.65
C LYS A 145 -5.67 2.13 7.44
N GLU A 146 -6.08 2.59 6.26
CA GLU A 146 -5.51 2.15 5.01
C GLU A 146 -4.20 2.89 4.73
N VAL A 147 -3.15 2.13 4.41
CA VAL A 147 -1.85 2.69 4.05
C VAL A 147 -1.51 2.32 2.62
N VAL A 148 -1.63 3.30 1.73
CA VAL A 148 -1.22 3.18 0.33
C VAL A 148 0.30 3.28 0.24
N CYS A 149 0.93 2.40 -0.55
CA CYS A 149 2.37 2.43 -0.74
C CYS A 149 2.85 3.74 -1.38
N ARG A 150 4.11 4.10 -1.08
CA ARG A 150 4.86 5.12 -1.81
C ARG A 150 5.60 4.48 -2.98
N TYR A 151 5.83 5.24 -4.05
CA TYR A 151 6.54 4.73 -5.24
C TYR A 151 7.89 4.03 -4.94
N PRO A 152 8.74 4.46 -3.97
CA PRO A 152 9.97 3.74 -3.68
C PRO A 152 9.71 2.38 -3.02
N GLN A 153 8.64 2.25 -2.24
CA GLN A 153 8.25 0.98 -1.61
C GLN A 153 7.70 0.01 -2.67
N PHE A 154 6.90 0.51 -3.61
CA PHE A 154 6.41 -0.26 -4.76
C PHE A 154 7.57 -0.85 -5.58
N PHE A 155 8.52 -0.02 -6.01
CA PHE A 155 9.67 -0.50 -6.78
C PHE A 155 10.58 -1.41 -5.94
N ALA A 156 10.85 -1.07 -4.68
CA ALA A 156 11.68 -1.90 -3.81
C ALA A 156 11.11 -3.30 -3.61
N ALA A 157 9.81 -3.43 -3.33
CA ALA A 157 9.17 -4.73 -3.17
C ALA A 157 9.26 -5.58 -4.45
N ARG A 158 9.10 -4.96 -5.63
CA ARG A 158 9.21 -5.66 -6.92
C ARG A 158 10.64 -6.15 -7.20
N LEU A 159 11.62 -5.28 -6.98
CA LEU A 159 13.04 -5.63 -7.17
C LEU A 159 13.49 -6.71 -6.19
N LEU A 160 13.13 -6.60 -4.92
CA LEU A 160 13.42 -7.61 -3.90
C LEU A 160 12.76 -8.94 -4.22
N LYS A 161 11.49 -8.93 -4.65
CA LYS A 161 10.78 -10.14 -5.10
C LYS A 161 11.54 -10.82 -6.23
N GLN A 162 11.94 -10.07 -7.25
CA GLN A 162 12.68 -10.64 -8.38
C GLN A 162 14.05 -11.18 -7.97
N SER A 163 14.75 -10.47 -7.08
CA SER A 163 16.02 -10.93 -6.51
C SER A 163 15.86 -12.24 -5.75
N ILE A 164 14.80 -12.40 -4.94
CA ILE A 164 14.50 -13.64 -4.22
C ILE A 164 14.16 -14.78 -5.18
N ILE A 165 13.31 -14.52 -6.18
CA ILE A 165 12.97 -15.51 -7.21
C ILE A 165 14.25 -16.02 -7.87
N ASN A 166 15.11 -15.11 -8.34
CA ASN A 166 16.37 -15.48 -8.97
C ASN A 166 17.28 -16.26 -8.02
N ALA A 167 17.38 -15.87 -6.74
CA ALA A 167 18.19 -16.55 -5.75
C ALA A 167 17.80 -18.02 -5.58
N ILE A 168 16.49 -18.28 -5.55
CA ILE A 168 15.90 -19.59 -5.35
C ILE A 168 16.04 -20.44 -6.61
N THR A 169 15.64 -19.92 -7.78
CA THR A 169 15.65 -20.69 -9.04
C THR A 169 17.05 -21.01 -9.53
N THR A 170 18.03 -20.12 -9.25
CA THR A 170 19.44 -20.35 -9.60
C THR A 170 20.25 -21.03 -8.49
N GLN A 171 19.64 -21.26 -7.33
CA GLN A 171 20.30 -21.79 -6.12
C GLN A 171 21.58 -21.01 -5.73
N SER A 172 21.65 -19.73 -6.07
CA SER A 172 22.85 -18.91 -5.83
C SER A 172 23.06 -18.55 -4.37
N GLY A 173 22.00 -18.66 -3.54
CA GLY A 173 22.01 -18.21 -2.14
C GLY A 173 22.13 -16.69 -1.98
N LYS A 174 22.14 -15.93 -3.08
CA LYS A 174 22.30 -14.48 -3.10
C LYS A 174 20.95 -13.79 -3.15
N GLY A 175 20.48 -13.31 -2.00
CA GLY A 175 19.29 -12.45 -1.93
C GLY A 175 19.56 -11.02 -2.42
N GLY A 176 18.92 -10.04 -1.78
CA GLY A 176 19.06 -8.63 -2.13
C GLY A 176 19.06 -7.72 -0.90
N THR A 177 19.66 -6.53 -1.05
CA THR A 177 19.72 -5.51 0.00
C THR A 177 18.86 -4.32 -0.37
N TYR A 178 18.03 -3.86 0.56
CA TYR A 178 17.27 -2.62 0.41
C TYR A 178 17.79 -1.57 1.40
N PHE A 179 18.33 -0.49 0.84
CA PHE A 179 18.77 0.67 1.62
C PHE A 179 17.72 1.78 1.54
N GLY A 180 17.13 2.11 2.68
CA GLY A 180 16.16 3.20 2.80
C GLY A 180 16.41 4.01 4.07
N ALA A 181 16.24 5.33 3.97
CA ALA A 181 16.38 6.26 5.09
C ALA A 181 15.49 5.87 6.30
N THR A 182 15.86 6.32 7.49
CA THR A 182 15.02 6.16 8.68
C THR A 182 13.67 6.87 8.47
N GLY A 183 12.56 6.22 8.85
CA GLY A 183 11.21 6.77 8.64
C GLY A 183 10.65 6.64 7.21
N CYS A 184 11.37 6.02 6.25
CA CYS A 184 10.84 5.84 4.89
C CYS A 184 9.73 4.76 4.77
N GLY A 185 9.37 4.10 5.89
CA GLY A 185 8.38 3.03 5.91
C GLY A 185 8.92 1.67 5.47
N LYS A 186 10.16 1.32 5.86
CA LYS A 186 10.78 0.01 5.55
C LYS A 186 9.91 -1.17 5.97
N THR A 187 9.24 -1.07 7.12
CA THR A 187 8.36 -2.13 7.64
C THR A 187 7.18 -2.40 6.69
N TYR A 188 6.59 -1.35 6.09
CA TYR A 188 5.57 -1.52 5.06
C TYR A 188 6.14 -2.15 3.79
N THR A 189 7.34 -1.76 3.35
CA THR A 189 8.02 -2.44 2.24
C THR A 189 8.17 -3.95 2.49
N MET A 190 8.52 -4.35 3.71
CA MET A 190 8.61 -5.76 4.11
C MET A 190 7.23 -6.45 4.08
N ALA A 191 6.17 -5.79 4.55
CA ALA A 191 4.80 -6.32 4.48
C ALA A 191 4.33 -6.51 3.03
N PHE A 192 4.56 -5.53 2.16
CA PHE A 192 4.25 -5.64 0.73
C PHE A 192 5.04 -6.76 0.06
N LEU A 193 6.33 -6.89 0.38
CA LEU A 193 7.16 -7.97 -0.12
C LEU A 193 6.65 -9.34 0.36
N ALA A 194 6.34 -9.48 1.65
CA ALA A 194 5.81 -10.72 2.22
C ALA A 194 4.49 -11.14 1.55
N ARG A 195 3.56 -10.19 1.35
CA ARG A 195 2.32 -10.43 0.59
C ARG A 195 2.60 -10.86 -0.84
N GLN A 196 3.53 -10.20 -1.53
CA GLN A 196 3.90 -10.56 -2.90
C GLN A 196 4.43 -12.01 -2.98
N LEU A 197 5.35 -12.39 -2.09
CA LEU A 197 5.91 -13.74 -2.05
C LEU A 197 4.84 -14.79 -1.72
N SER A 198 3.94 -14.46 -0.79
CA SER A 198 2.84 -15.33 -0.36
C SER A 198 1.80 -15.60 -1.47
N LEU A 199 1.37 -14.54 -2.17
CA LEU A 199 0.18 -14.59 -3.03
C LEU A 199 0.48 -14.56 -4.53
N ARG A 200 1.71 -14.19 -4.92
CA ARG A 200 2.08 -13.90 -6.32
C ARG A 200 3.28 -14.72 -6.80
N CYS A 201 3.73 -15.68 -6.01
CA CYS A 201 4.80 -16.61 -6.36
C CYS A 201 4.39 -18.08 -6.11
N THR A 202 3.10 -18.34 -5.92
CA THR A 202 2.58 -19.70 -5.67
C THR A 202 2.68 -20.61 -6.89
N ASP A 203 2.80 -20.02 -8.08
CA ASP A 203 3.02 -20.67 -9.36
C ASP A 203 4.50 -21.04 -9.60
N ILE A 204 5.42 -20.60 -8.74
CA ILE A 204 6.84 -20.94 -8.78
C ILE A 204 7.05 -22.13 -7.82
N PRO A 205 7.29 -23.36 -8.33
CA PRO A 205 7.31 -24.58 -7.51
C PRO A 205 8.30 -24.54 -6.35
N GLU A 206 9.46 -23.89 -6.54
CA GLU A 206 10.51 -23.77 -5.53
C GLU A 206 10.16 -22.78 -4.40
N ILE A 207 9.16 -21.92 -4.61
CA ILE A 207 8.70 -20.91 -3.62
C ILE A 207 7.40 -21.37 -2.95
N GLY A 208 6.40 -21.73 -3.75
CA GLY A 208 5.09 -22.17 -3.26
C GLY A 208 4.48 -21.21 -2.25
N SER A 209 4.20 -21.71 -1.04
CA SER A 209 3.74 -20.91 0.12
C SER A 209 4.92 -20.74 1.10
N PRO A 210 5.76 -19.71 0.95
CA PRO A 210 7.00 -19.62 1.68
C PRO A 210 6.78 -19.34 3.17
N THR A 211 7.64 -19.91 4.02
CA THR A 211 7.77 -19.48 5.41
C THR A 211 8.70 -18.29 5.48
N ILE A 212 8.26 -17.19 6.11
CA ILE A 212 9.05 -15.96 6.22
C ILE A 212 9.53 -15.78 7.66
N ILE A 213 10.83 -15.56 7.85
CA ILE A 213 11.42 -15.27 9.16
C ILE A 213 11.98 -13.85 9.12
N MET A 214 11.39 -12.95 9.91
CA MET A 214 11.91 -11.61 10.15
C MET A 214 12.86 -11.64 11.34
N ILE A 215 14.13 -11.40 11.07
CA ILE A 215 15.18 -11.30 12.09
C ILE A 215 15.46 -9.83 12.38
N VAL A 216 15.42 -9.45 13.65
CA VAL A 216 15.72 -8.09 14.11
C VAL A 216 16.87 -8.09 15.12
N ASP A 217 17.60 -6.98 15.23
CA ASP A 217 18.74 -6.91 16.16
C ASP A 217 18.31 -6.73 17.63
N ARG A 218 17.28 -5.89 17.87
CA ARG A 218 16.86 -5.47 19.22
C ARG A 218 15.41 -5.83 19.53
N GLU A 219 15.12 -6.10 20.80
CA GLU A 219 13.77 -6.41 21.28
C GLU A 219 12.78 -5.24 21.10
N GLU A 220 13.24 -3.99 21.21
CA GLU A 220 12.37 -2.82 20.96
C GLU A 220 11.93 -2.73 19.50
N LEU A 221 12.84 -3.01 18.56
CA LEU A 221 12.52 -3.12 17.14
C LEU A 221 11.62 -4.33 16.87
N GLN A 222 11.80 -5.42 17.62
CA GLN A 222 10.90 -6.57 17.60
C GLN A 222 9.49 -6.15 17.98
N LYS A 223 9.30 -5.38 19.07
CA LYS A 223 7.98 -4.90 19.52
C LYS A 223 7.31 -3.99 18.47
N GLN A 224 8.07 -3.06 17.88
CA GLN A 224 7.54 -2.15 16.86
C GLN A 224 7.18 -2.88 15.56
N GLY A 225 8.06 -3.75 15.06
CA GLY A 225 7.81 -4.55 13.87
C GLY A 225 6.65 -5.53 14.11
N ALA A 226 6.67 -6.24 15.23
CA ALA A 226 5.63 -7.20 15.60
C ALA A 226 4.25 -6.54 15.60
N LYS A 227 4.09 -5.35 16.19
CA LYS A 227 2.79 -4.67 16.22
C LYS A 227 2.18 -4.46 14.83
N LEU A 228 2.98 -4.18 13.79
CA LEU A 228 2.45 -4.09 12.43
C LEU A 228 2.04 -5.48 11.92
N PHE A 229 2.98 -6.43 11.91
CA PHE A 229 2.75 -7.74 11.29
C PHE A 229 1.67 -8.57 12.02
N THR A 230 1.59 -8.51 13.35
CA THR A 230 0.56 -9.24 14.12
C THR A 230 -0.84 -8.70 13.85
N LYS A 231 -0.96 -7.44 13.40
CA LYS A 231 -2.21 -6.80 12.98
C LYS A 231 -2.40 -6.80 11.46
N SER A 232 -1.68 -7.65 10.74
CA SER A 232 -1.70 -7.74 9.28
C SER A 232 -1.85 -9.19 8.80
N LYS A 233 -2.40 -10.08 9.63
CA LYS A 233 -2.49 -11.52 9.30
C LYS A 233 -3.29 -11.74 8.02
N GLU A 234 -4.42 -11.06 7.88
CA GLU A 234 -5.28 -11.16 6.71
C GLU A 234 -4.60 -10.58 5.47
N PHE A 235 -3.95 -9.41 5.65
CA PHE A 235 -3.20 -8.77 4.58
C PHE A 235 -2.03 -9.64 4.08
N LEU A 236 -1.32 -10.34 4.96
CA LEU A 236 -0.17 -11.17 4.56
C LEU A 236 -0.59 -12.50 3.93
N ASN A 237 -1.74 -13.05 4.36
CA ASN A 237 -2.24 -14.37 3.98
C ASN A 237 -1.16 -15.48 4.12
N LEU A 238 -0.37 -15.43 5.18
CA LEU A 238 0.70 -16.39 5.47
C LEU A 238 0.36 -17.32 6.64
N GLY A 239 -0.88 -17.33 7.11
CA GLY A 239 -1.26 -18.04 8.34
C GLY A 239 -0.85 -17.26 9.59
N GLU A 240 -0.34 -17.96 10.62
CA GLU A 240 0.04 -17.30 11.87
C GLU A 240 1.26 -16.38 11.72
N VAL A 241 1.14 -15.22 12.36
CA VAL A 241 2.23 -14.27 12.61
C VAL A 241 2.62 -14.38 14.07
N THR A 242 3.84 -14.82 14.37
CA THR A 242 4.24 -15.14 15.74
C THR A 242 5.58 -14.53 16.10
N VAL A 243 5.62 -13.87 17.27
CA VAL A 243 6.86 -13.44 17.91
C VAL A 243 7.44 -14.61 18.67
N VAL A 244 8.62 -15.06 18.27
CA VAL A 244 9.22 -16.27 18.81
C VAL A 244 10.10 -15.96 20.02
N PRO A 245 9.87 -16.59 21.19
CA PRO A 245 10.58 -16.26 22.42
C PRO A 245 11.96 -16.90 22.52
N SER A 246 12.18 -18.04 21.86
CA SER A 246 13.45 -18.77 21.90
C SER A 246 13.69 -19.60 20.64
N ARG A 247 14.96 -19.99 20.41
CA ARG A 247 15.35 -20.88 19.32
C ARG A 247 14.64 -22.24 19.36
N LYS A 248 14.38 -22.76 20.56
CA LYS A 248 13.66 -24.03 20.74
C LYS A 248 12.25 -23.93 20.15
N VAL A 249 11.53 -22.86 20.50
CA VAL A 249 10.17 -22.61 19.99
C VAL A 249 10.20 -22.36 18.48
N LEU A 250 11.21 -21.65 17.95
CA LEU A 250 11.34 -21.47 16.50
C LEU A 250 11.45 -22.83 15.79
N ARG A 251 12.28 -23.73 16.31
CA ARG A 251 12.46 -25.07 15.73
C ARG A 251 11.20 -25.91 15.82
N GLU A 252 10.46 -25.82 16.91
CA GLU A 252 9.16 -26.51 17.08
C GLU A 252 8.13 -25.99 16.07
N GLU A 253 7.94 -24.68 15.96
CA GLU A 253 7.00 -24.08 14.99
C GLU A 253 7.35 -24.43 13.54
N LEU A 254 8.63 -24.40 13.17
CA LEU A 254 9.10 -24.78 11.84
C LEU A 254 8.96 -26.29 11.57
N GLY A 255 9.02 -27.14 12.60
CA GLY A 255 8.83 -28.58 12.48
C GLY A 255 7.37 -29.00 12.38
N LEU A 256 6.46 -28.25 13.01
CA LEU A 256 5.02 -28.53 13.01
C LEU A 256 4.34 -28.18 11.68
N ARG A 257 4.93 -27.29 10.87
CA ARG A 257 4.31 -26.76 9.65
C ARG A 257 5.08 -27.14 8.40
N LYS A 258 4.35 -27.63 7.40
CA LYS A 258 4.93 -27.99 6.09
C LYS A 258 5.22 -26.77 5.19
N SER A 259 4.46 -25.68 5.35
CA SER A 259 4.60 -24.46 4.54
C SER A 259 3.90 -23.26 5.20
N GLY A 260 4.29 -22.04 4.82
CA GLY A 260 3.72 -20.80 5.33
C GLY A 260 4.20 -20.41 6.74
N GLY A 261 3.63 -19.34 7.26
CA GLY A 261 3.97 -18.73 8.55
C GLY A 261 4.85 -17.50 8.41
N PHE A 262 4.68 -16.56 9.35
CA PHE A 262 5.53 -15.39 9.49
C PHE A 262 6.08 -15.31 10.92
N TYR A 263 7.37 -15.54 11.09
CA TYR A 263 8.00 -15.61 12.40
C TYR A 263 8.90 -14.41 12.65
N ILE A 264 8.82 -13.83 13.85
CA ILE A 264 9.58 -12.65 14.23
C ILE A 264 10.50 -13.00 15.39
N CYS A 265 11.80 -12.94 15.20
CA CYS A 265 12.78 -13.28 16.24
C CYS A 265 13.95 -12.27 16.24
N THR A 266 14.67 -12.22 17.36
CA THR A 266 15.93 -11.47 17.40
C THR A 266 17.08 -12.33 16.87
N ILE A 267 18.19 -11.71 16.48
CA ILE A 267 19.38 -12.45 16.04
C ILE A 267 19.86 -13.45 17.10
N GLN A 268 19.80 -13.08 18.39
CA GLN A 268 20.19 -13.96 19.50
C GLN A 268 19.23 -15.16 19.67
N LYS A 269 17.96 -15.00 19.27
CA LYS A 269 16.94 -16.07 19.32
C LYS A 269 16.98 -16.96 18.07
N PHE A 270 17.61 -16.50 16.98
CA PHE A 270 17.78 -17.25 15.74
C PHE A 270 19.05 -18.12 15.74
N CYS A 271 20.18 -17.53 16.15
CA CYS A 271 21.52 -18.14 16.10
C CYS A 271 21.73 -19.32 17.06
#